data_AF-A0A2W6U215-F1
#
_entry.id   AF-A0A2W6U215-F1
#
_cell.length_a   1.000
_cell.length_b   1.000
_cell.length_c   1.000
_cell.angle_alpha   90.00
_cell.angle_beta   90.00
_cell.angle_gamma   90.00
#
_symmetry.space_group_name_H-M   'P 1'
#
loop_
_entity.id
_entity.type
_entity.pdbx_description
1 polymer ?
#
loop_
_entity_poly.entity_id
_entity_poly.type
_entity_poly.pdbx_seq_one_letter_code
_entity_poly.pdbx_strand_id
1 'polypeptide(L)'
;EMDNDFTKDAQIAMLRSARAYRGDKLIRTAAPHKILDPDSGPLIAVKLHVLTRKSLGGIETDLDGRALGHDGEPVPGLYAAGEASGFGGGGVHGYRALEGTFVGGCLFSGRVAGRAAAAAL
;
A
#
# COMPACT_ATOMS: atom_id res chain seq x y z
N GLU A 1 15.37 13.08 29.49
CA GLU A 1 14.40 11.99 29.75
C GLU A 1 14.85 10.61 29.24
N MET A 2 15.63 10.53 28.15
CA MET A 2 16.08 9.23 27.64
C MET A 2 16.97 8.44 28.61
N ASP A 3 17.81 9.12 29.40
CA ASP A 3 18.73 8.49 30.37
C ASP A 3 18.06 8.04 31.68
N ASN A 4 16.79 8.39 31.89
CA ASN A 4 16.04 8.02 33.09
C ASN A 4 14.98 6.97 32.72
N ASP A 5 15.08 5.79 33.33
CA ASP A 5 14.11 4.70 33.13
C ASP A 5 12.71 5.07 33.58
N PHE A 6 12.57 6.00 34.53
CA PHE A 6 11.30 6.60 34.90
C PHE A 6 11.04 7.89 34.10
N THR A 7 9.93 7.91 33.36
CA THR A 7 9.45 9.08 32.61
C THR A 7 7.92 9.17 32.72
N LYS A 8 7.39 10.39 32.64
CA LYS A 8 5.96 10.65 32.46
C LYS A 8 5.64 11.20 31.07
N ASP A 9 6.64 11.33 30.19
CA ASP A 9 6.45 11.68 28.80
C ASP A 9 5.77 10.53 28.05
N ALA A 10 4.63 10.83 27.44
CA ALA A 10 3.81 9.83 26.78
C ALA A 10 4.49 9.21 25.55
N GLN A 11 5.29 9.98 24.80
CA GLN A 11 5.97 9.48 23.61
C GLN A 11 7.08 8.49 23.99
N ILE A 12 7.89 8.83 24.99
CA ILE A 12 8.95 7.94 25.49
C ILE A 12 8.33 6.68 26.11
N ALA A 13 7.25 6.81 26.88
CA ALA A 13 6.53 5.67 27.44
C ALA A 13 5.98 4.73 26.34
N MET A 14 5.36 5.28 25.28
CA MET A 14 4.87 4.50 24.14
C MET A 14 5.99 3.80 23.39
N LEU A 15 7.13 4.47 23.16
CA LEU A 15 8.29 3.89 22.50
C LEU A 15 8.84 2.71 23.32
N ARG A 16 8.97 2.87 24.65
CA ARG A 16 9.40 1.79 25.55
C ARG A 16 8.42 0.61 25.55
N SER A 17 7.12 0.89 25.58
CA SER A 17 6.07 -0.13 25.49
C SER A 17 6.13 -0.92 24.17
N ALA A 18 6.26 -0.23 23.03
CA ALA A 18 6.41 -0.88 21.73
C ALA A 18 7.65 -1.79 21.69
N ARG A 19 8.77 -1.36 22.28
CA ARG A 19 10.00 -2.16 22.35
C ARG A 19 9.96 -3.30 23.38
N ALA A 20 8.97 -3.35 24.28
CA ALA A 20 8.77 -4.50 25.16
C ALA A 20 8.29 -5.72 24.35
N TYR A 21 7.60 -5.50 23.23
CA TYR A 21 7.25 -6.56 22.30
C TYR A 21 8.44 -6.91 21.39
N ARG A 22 8.84 -8.20 21.41
CA ARG A 22 10.04 -8.68 20.69
C ARG A 22 9.96 -8.44 19.18
N GLY A 23 8.78 -8.60 18.57
CA GLY A 23 8.61 -8.39 17.13
C GLY A 23 8.88 -6.94 16.73
N ASP A 24 8.27 -6.00 17.44
CA ASP A 24 8.45 -4.57 17.17
C ASP A 24 9.87 -4.11 17.50
N LYS A 25 10.46 -4.60 18.60
CA LYS A 25 11.85 -4.28 18.98
C LYS A 25 12.87 -4.62 17.89
N LEU A 26 12.67 -5.74 17.20
CA LEU A 26 13.60 -6.27 16.19
C LEU A 26 13.32 -5.75 14.78
N ILE A 27 12.06 -5.48 14.44
CA ILE A 27 11.65 -5.24 13.04
C ILE A 27 11.24 -3.78 12.80
N ARG A 28 10.57 -3.12 13.75
CA ARG A 28 9.79 -1.90 13.47
C ARG A 28 10.24 -0.66 14.22
N THR A 29 10.57 -0.80 15.50
CA THR A 29 10.83 0.35 16.37
C THR A 29 12.33 0.57 16.47
N ALA A 30 12.80 1.79 16.24
CA ALA A 30 14.22 2.14 16.41
C ALA A 30 14.64 2.07 17.89
N ALA A 31 15.93 1.92 18.15
CA ALA A 31 16.45 2.04 19.51
C ALA A 31 16.36 3.51 19.97
N PRO A 32 15.84 3.77 21.18
CA PRO A 32 15.75 5.13 21.69
C PRO A 32 17.14 5.75 21.89
N HIS A 33 17.30 6.99 21.47
CA HIS A 33 18.48 7.82 21.75
C HIS A 33 18.05 9.27 21.99
N LYS A 34 18.97 10.13 22.43
CA LYS A 34 18.68 11.56 22.58
C LYS A 34 18.51 12.18 21.19
N ILE A 35 17.51 13.04 21.02
CA ILE A 35 17.21 13.66 19.73
C ILE A 35 18.38 14.45 19.12
N LEU A 36 19.27 15.00 19.95
CA LEU A 36 20.47 15.75 19.54
C LEU A 36 21.78 14.95 19.73
N ASP A 37 21.70 13.63 19.82
CA ASP A 37 22.89 12.79 19.94
C ASP A 37 23.76 12.92 18.67
N PRO A 38 25.00 13.43 18.75
CA PRO A 38 25.88 13.60 17.59
C PRO A 38 26.24 12.28 16.92
N ASP A 39 26.22 11.16 17.66
CA ASP A 39 26.50 9.83 17.13
C ASP A 39 25.32 9.26 16.32
N SER A 40 24.14 9.90 16.40
CA SER A 40 22.90 9.50 15.71
C SER A 40 22.60 10.35 14.46
N GLY A 41 23.58 11.12 13.98
CA GLY A 41 23.49 11.90 12.76
C GLY A 41 22.72 13.23 12.92
N PRO A 42 22.63 14.02 11.83
CA PRO A 42 21.97 15.32 11.87
C PRO A 42 20.43 15.19 11.90
N LEU A 43 19.76 16.22 12.42
CA LEU A 43 18.30 16.32 12.30
C LEU A 43 17.89 16.53 10.84
N ILE A 44 16.92 15.75 10.39
CA ILE A 44 16.32 15.87 9.05
C ILE A 44 14.85 16.28 9.22
N ALA A 45 14.45 17.35 8.55
CA ALA A 45 13.06 17.78 8.47
C ALA A 45 12.56 17.70 7.02
N VAL A 46 11.42 17.04 6.82
CA VAL A 46 10.76 16.95 5.51
C VAL A 46 9.37 17.56 5.62
N LYS A 47 9.08 18.58 4.81
CA LYS A 47 7.73 19.15 4.72
C LYS A 47 6.85 18.23 3.89
N LEU A 48 5.80 17.71 4.51
CA LEU A 48 4.85 16.81 3.85
C LEU A 48 3.62 17.58 3.36
N HIS A 49 3.11 17.15 2.20
CA HIS A 49 1.86 17.64 1.60
C HIS A 49 0.96 16.45 1.26
N VAL A 50 -0.35 16.62 1.44
CA VAL A 50 -1.32 15.63 0.98
C VAL A 50 -1.41 15.69 -0.54
N LEU A 51 -1.30 14.52 -1.19
CA LEU A 51 -1.38 14.38 -2.64
C LEU A 51 -2.40 13.30 -2.99
N THR A 52 -3.14 13.51 -4.07
CA THR A 52 -3.92 12.45 -4.71
C THR A 52 -2.95 11.44 -5.30
N ARG A 53 -3.00 10.19 -4.83
CA ARG A 53 -2.00 9.16 -5.16
C ARG A 53 -2.46 8.17 -6.23
N LYS A 54 -3.72 7.77 -6.23
CA LYS A 54 -4.22 6.62 -7.02
C LYS A 54 -5.75 6.60 -7.15
N SER A 55 -6.23 6.00 -8.24
CA SER A 55 -7.65 5.82 -8.53
C SER A 55 -8.09 4.39 -8.26
N LEU A 56 -9.04 4.19 -7.34
CA LEU A 56 -9.54 2.84 -7.01
C LEU A 56 -10.65 2.35 -7.92
N GLY A 57 -11.34 3.26 -8.59
CA GLY A 57 -12.23 2.91 -9.69
C GLY A 57 -11.43 2.58 -10.94
N GLY A 58 -12.14 2.26 -12.01
CA GLY A 58 -11.56 1.94 -13.30
C GLY A 58 -12.59 1.30 -14.20
N ILE A 59 -12.11 0.74 -15.30
CA ILE A 59 -12.89 -0.09 -16.20
C ILE A 59 -13.30 -1.36 -15.45
N GLU A 60 -14.59 -1.65 -15.42
CA GLU A 60 -15.10 -2.87 -14.84
C GLU A 60 -14.71 -4.05 -15.73
N THR A 61 -14.26 -5.14 -15.10
CA THR A 61 -13.82 -6.34 -15.80
C THR A 61 -14.37 -7.58 -15.14
N ASP A 62 -14.54 -8.63 -15.92
CA ASP A 62 -14.71 -9.98 -15.39
C ASP A 62 -13.37 -10.60 -14.92
N LEU A 63 -13.42 -11.88 -14.54
CA LEU A 63 -12.26 -12.62 -14.05
C LEU A 63 -11.21 -12.94 -15.12
N ASP A 64 -11.55 -12.80 -16.41
CA ASP A 64 -10.61 -12.95 -17.53
C ASP A 64 -9.97 -11.60 -17.91
N GLY A 65 -10.37 -10.51 -17.26
CA GLY A 65 -9.88 -9.15 -17.53
C GLY A 65 -10.53 -8.51 -18.77
N ARG A 66 -11.64 -9.05 -19.28
CA ARG A 66 -12.39 -8.44 -20.38
C ARG A 66 -13.13 -7.21 -19.85
N ALA A 67 -13.05 -6.09 -20.57
CA ALA A 67 -13.77 -4.89 -20.20
C ALA A 67 -15.27 -5.07 -20.41
N LEU A 68 -16.08 -4.66 -19.43
CA LEU A 68 -17.54 -4.78 -19.50
C LEU A 68 -18.17 -3.47 -19.99
N GLY A 69 -19.18 -3.61 -20.85
CA GLY A 69 -20.05 -2.53 -21.29
C GLY A 69 -21.06 -2.14 -20.20
N HIS A 70 -21.88 -1.14 -20.49
CA HIS A 70 -22.95 -0.69 -19.57
C HIS A 70 -24.06 -1.73 -19.36
N ASP A 71 -24.18 -2.69 -20.27
CA ASP A 71 -25.06 -3.86 -20.19
C ASP A 71 -24.46 -5.01 -19.36
N GLY A 72 -23.21 -4.87 -18.91
CA GLY A 72 -22.47 -5.93 -18.22
C GLY A 72 -21.85 -6.96 -19.16
N GLU A 73 -22.01 -6.81 -20.47
CA GLU A 73 -21.46 -7.76 -21.44
C GLU A 73 -20.02 -7.39 -21.82
N PRO A 74 -19.15 -8.38 -22.09
CA PRO A 74 -17.79 -8.11 -22.54
C PRO A 74 -17.74 -7.36 -23.86
N VAL A 75 -16.96 -6.27 -23.90
CA VAL A 75 -16.66 -5.54 -25.14
C VAL A 75 -15.65 -6.36 -25.96
N PRO A 76 -15.99 -6.81 -27.18
CA PRO A 76 -15.12 -7.69 -27.95
C PRO A 76 -13.74 -7.10 -28.20
N GLY A 77 -12.70 -7.87 -27.87
CA GLY A 77 -11.29 -7.48 -28.07
C GLY A 77 -10.75 -6.45 -27.07
N LEU A 78 -11.54 -5.97 -26.11
CA LEU A 78 -11.11 -4.99 -25.13
C LEU A 78 -10.86 -5.64 -23.77
N TYR A 79 -9.66 -5.41 -23.23
CA TYR A 79 -9.21 -5.91 -21.93
C TYR A 79 -8.67 -4.76 -21.08
N ALA A 80 -8.78 -4.87 -19.76
CA ALA A 80 -8.21 -3.90 -18.82
C ALA A 80 -7.54 -4.61 -17.63
N ALA A 81 -6.47 -4.01 -17.13
CA ALA A 81 -5.68 -4.54 -16.04
C ALA A 81 -4.99 -3.42 -15.25
N GLY A 82 -4.50 -3.74 -14.06
CA GLY A 82 -3.80 -2.80 -13.20
C GLY A 82 -4.67 -1.62 -12.79
N GLU A 83 -4.07 -0.44 -12.62
CA GLU A 83 -4.79 0.75 -12.16
C GLU A 83 -5.96 1.13 -13.09
N ALA A 84 -5.86 0.85 -14.40
CA ALA A 84 -6.94 1.09 -15.34
C ALA A 84 -8.22 0.30 -15.00
N SER A 85 -8.10 -0.83 -14.30
CA SER A 85 -9.22 -1.62 -13.78
C SER A 85 -9.33 -1.58 -12.24
N GLY A 86 -8.83 -0.53 -11.59
CA GLY A 86 -8.90 -0.39 -10.13
C GLY A 86 -7.89 -1.25 -9.37
N PHE A 87 -6.71 -1.46 -9.96
CA PHE A 87 -5.60 -2.28 -9.45
C PHE A 87 -5.95 -3.76 -9.30
N GLY A 88 -6.69 -4.33 -10.24
CA GLY A 88 -6.98 -5.76 -10.23
C GLY A 88 -8.26 -6.18 -10.94
N GLY A 89 -9.13 -5.23 -11.32
CA GLY A 89 -10.43 -5.54 -11.91
C GLY A 89 -11.51 -5.80 -10.86
N GLY A 90 -12.76 -5.86 -11.32
CA GLY A 90 -13.91 -6.34 -10.54
C GLY A 90 -14.13 -5.68 -9.17
N GLY A 91 -13.71 -4.42 -9.00
CA GLY A 91 -13.90 -3.70 -7.73
C GLY A 91 -13.08 -4.25 -6.54
N VAL A 92 -11.95 -4.94 -6.78
CA VAL A 92 -11.17 -5.65 -5.75
C VAL A 92 -10.80 -4.81 -4.51
N HIS A 93 -10.68 -3.49 -4.65
CA HIS A 93 -10.36 -2.57 -3.57
C HIS A 93 -11.56 -1.79 -3.02
N GLY A 94 -12.74 -1.88 -3.64
CA GLY A 94 -13.92 -1.09 -3.29
C GLY A 94 -13.60 0.39 -3.07
N TYR A 95 -14.03 0.95 -1.94
CA TYR A 95 -13.80 2.35 -1.58
C TYR A 95 -12.41 2.63 -0.98
N ARG A 96 -11.73 1.63 -0.43
CA ARG A 96 -10.45 1.80 0.30
C ARG A 96 -9.56 0.59 0.08
N ALA A 97 -8.31 0.83 -0.27
CA ALA A 97 -7.33 -0.24 -0.44
C ALA A 97 -6.38 -0.33 0.75
N LEU A 98 -5.87 -1.54 0.97
CA LEU A 98 -4.76 -1.80 1.86
C LEU A 98 -3.44 -1.42 1.19
N GLU A 99 -2.52 -0.83 1.95
CA GLU A 99 -1.19 -0.56 1.42
C GLU A 99 -0.47 -1.88 1.07
N GLY A 100 0.25 -1.88 -0.05
CA GLY A 100 0.98 -3.05 -0.55
C GLY A 100 0.21 -3.95 -1.53
N THR A 101 -1.11 -3.77 -1.71
CA THR A 101 -1.90 -4.64 -2.62
C THR A 101 -1.86 -4.22 -4.09
N PHE A 102 -1.44 -2.98 -4.39
CA PHE A 102 -1.51 -2.41 -5.73
C PHE A 102 -0.63 -3.12 -6.76
N VAL A 103 0.65 -3.32 -6.44
CA VAL A 103 1.61 -3.93 -7.38
C VAL A 103 1.20 -5.37 -7.69
N GLY A 104 0.83 -6.14 -6.66
CA GLY A 104 0.31 -7.49 -6.84
C GLY A 104 -0.91 -7.49 -7.75
N GLY A 105 -1.89 -6.64 -7.47
CA GLY A 105 -3.09 -6.48 -8.29
C GLY A 105 -2.80 -6.19 -9.76
N CYS A 106 -1.84 -5.29 -10.05
CA CYS A 106 -1.40 -5.02 -11.42
C CYS A 106 -0.75 -6.23 -12.11
N LEU A 107 0.15 -6.93 -11.41
CA LEU A 107 0.86 -8.08 -11.99
C LEU A 107 -0.09 -9.24 -12.28
N PHE A 108 -0.99 -9.56 -11.34
CA PHE A 108 -1.91 -10.68 -11.51
C PHE A 108 -2.98 -10.40 -12.55
N SER A 109 -3.63 -9.22 -12.51
CA SER A 109 -4.62 -8.86 -13.53
C SER A 109 -4.00 -8.74 -14.92
N GLY A 110 -2.81 -8.15 -15.03
CA GLY A 110 -2.10 -8.05 -16.32
C GLY A 110 -1.75 -9.43 -16.89
N ARG A 111 -1.31 -10.36 -16.05
CA ARG A 111 -1.04 -11.75 -16.46
C ARG A 111 -2.31 -12.47 -16.92
N VAL A 112 -3.43 -12.28 -16.22
CA VAL A 112 -4.70 -12.91 -16.54
C VAL A 112 -5.26 -12.35 -17.86
N ALA A 113 -5.37 -11.03 -17.97
CA ALA A 113 -5.84 -10.34 -19.17
C ALA A 113 -5.00 -10.70 -20.40
N GLY A 114 -3.66 -10.72 -20.27
CA GLY A 114 -2.77 -11.07 -21.37
C GLY A 114 -2.95 -12.52 -21.85
N ARG A 115 -3.19 -13.46 -20.94
CA ARG A 115 -3.47 -14.87 -21.29
C ARG A 115 -4.82 -15.04 -21.96
N ALA A 116 -5.86 -14.36 -21.45
CA ALA A 116 -7.19 -14.38 -22.04
C ALA A 116 -7.19 -13.78 -23.45
N ALA A 117 -6.53 -12.62 -23.62
CA ALA A 117 -6.39 -11.98 -24.91
C ALA A 117 -5.66 -12.88 -25.92
N ALA A 118 -4.58 -13.56 -25.52
CA ALA A 118 -3.85 -14.47 -26.40
C ALA A 118 -4.64 -15.72 -26.79
N ALA A 119 -5.48 -16.24 -25.89
CA ALA A 119 -6.32 -17.42 -26.14
C ALA A 119 -7.55 -17.11 -27.04
N ALA A 120 -7.89 -15.84 -27.19
CA ALA A 120 -9.01 -15.37 -28.01
C ALA A 120 -8.60 -15.01 -29.46
N LEU A 121 -7.31 -15.14 -29.81
CA LEU A 121 -6.77 -15.02 -31.17
C LEU A 121 -6.92 -16.35 -31.93
#